data_AF-A0A924WWR3-F1
#
_entry.id   AF-A0A924WWR3-F1
#
_cell.length_a   1.000
_cell.length_b   1.000
_cell.length_c   1.000
_cell.angle_alpha   90.00
_cell.angle_beta   90.00
_cell.angle_gamma   90.00
#
_symmetry.space_group_name_H-M   'P 1'
#
loop_
_entity.id
_entity.type
_entity.pdbx_description
1 polymer ?
#
loop_
_entity_poly.entity_id
_entity_poly.type
_entity_poly.pdbx_seq_one_letter_code
_entity_poly.pdbx_strand_id
1 'polypeptide(L)'
;NKMQAAKLAPTEVLAEQHYLTHTSLLAGSNVRIERFTGRSKRAGKGAPLKALANGEIHIAVGTQALIQKDIEFANLGIVVIDEQHKLGVLQRSTLKDKGFAPHYLVMTATPIPRTLALSYFADFDVTAIDELPPGRQPIETKYLRYNQAPAAYDFVRTQVKARRQAYVVVPQIEENGIDDRASVKARFEELSSKSLHGLRLAMMHGRMPAEEREQVMREFRSGAIDVLVATTVIEVGIDVPNATVIVIESAERFGLSQLHQLRGRVGRGEHSSHCLLLSDAINDEAIARLTAMTETSSGFDIAEMDLKLRGPGQFFGTRQHGLPELKLADISQELDLLKVARDDATELLEQDPDLRRPTHKHLRQALIDRFGDSIPLANVG
;
A
#
# COMPACT_ATOMS: atom_id res chain seq x y z
N ASN A 1 0.28 -28.47 -11.30
CA ASN A 1 1.76 -28.36 -11.43
C ASN A 1 2.52 -28.73 -10.14
N LYS A 2 1.86 -29.06 -9.00
CA LYS A 2 2.53 -29.44 -7.73
C LYS A 2 3.55 -28.39 -7.24
N MET A 3 3.34 -27.12 -7.58
CA MET A 3 4.16 -26.01 -7.13
C MET A 3 3.55 -25.40 -5.87
N GLN A 4 4.40 -24.77 -5.07
CA GLN A 4 4.03 -23.98 -3.89
C GLN A 4 3.88 -22.50 -4.26
N ALA A 5 3.07 -21.79 -3.48
CA ALA A 5 2.90 -20.35 -3.58
C ALA A 5 3.30 -19.66 -2.27
N ALA A 6 3.84 -18.45 -2.37
CA ALA A 6 4.09 -17.58 -1.23
C ALA A 6 3.26 -16.29 -1.37
N LYS A 7 2.50 -15.92 -0.33
CA LYS A 7 1.79 -14.63 -0.23
C LYS A 7 2.47 -13.78 0.85
N LEU A 8 3.10 -12.69 0.42
CA LEU A 8 3.76 -11.74 1.30
C LEU A 8 2.82 -10.57 1.62
N ALA A 9 2.73 -10.24 2.90
CA ALA A 9 2.04 -9.06 3.40
C ALA A 9 3.02 -8.13 4.14
N PRO A 10 2.75 -6.81 4.20
CA PRO A 10 3.62 -5.84 4.87
C PRO A 10 3.61 -5.99 6.40
N THR A 11 2.53 -6.51 6.98
CA THR A 11 2.36 -6.70 8.43
C THR A 11 1.83 -8.09 8.76
N GLU A 12 2.07 -8.53 10.01
CA GLU A 12 1.56 -9.82 10.49
C GLU A 12 0.03 -9.87 10.51
N VAL A 13 -0.63 -8.73 10.73
CA VAL A 13 -2.10 -8.66 10.76
C VAL A 13 -2.70 -8.83 9.38
N LEU A 14 -2.11 -8.20 8.36
CA LEU A 14 -2.56 -8.42 6.97
C LEU A 14 -2.23 -9.86 6.52
N ALA A 15 -1.11 -10.43 6.97
CA ALA A 15 -0.82 -11.85 6.74
C ALA A 15 -1.85 -12.78 7.40
N GLU A 16 -2.32 -12.46 8.61
CA GLU A 16 -3.40 -13.18 9.29
C GLU A 16 -4.73 -13.04 8.54
N GLN A 17 -5.08 -11.83 8.11
CA GLN A 17 -6.28 -11.61 7.30
C GLN A 17 -6.22 -12.43 6.00
N HIS A 18 -5.09 -12.39 5.28
CA HIS A 18 -4.91 -13.22 4.08
C HIS A 18 -5.04 -14.70 4.40
N TYR A 19 -4.40 -15.19 5.45
CA TYR A 19 -4.49 -16.59 5.86
C TYR A 19 -5.94 -17.02 6.13
N LEU A 20 -6.71 -16.22 6.88
CA LEU A 20 -8.11 -16.50 7.17
C LEU A 20 -8.97 -16.48 5.91
N THR A 21 -8.81 -15.47 5.05
CA THR A 21 -9.55 -15.34 3.79
C THR A 21 -9.27 -16.51 2.86
N HIS A 22 -8.01 -16.86 2.63
CA HIS A 22 -7.65 -17.95 1.74
C HIS A 22 -8.09 -19.31 2.31
N THR A 23 -7.94 -19.52 3.62
CA THR A 23 -8.45 -20.74 4.30
C THR A 23 -9.96 -20.87 4.12
N SER A 24 -10.71 -19.77 4.24
CA SER A 24 -12.15 -19.76 4.02
C SER A 24 -12.53 -20.03 2.57
N LEU A 25 -11.85 -19.39 1.61
CA LEU A 25 -12.12 -19.56 0.17
C LEU A 25 -11.80 -20.96 -0.32
N LEU A 26 -10.79 -21.60 0.27
CA LEU A 26 -10.31 -22.93 -0.09
C LEU A 26 -10.80 -24.03 0.86
N ALA A 27 -11.81 -23.72 1.68
CA ALA A 27 -12.44 -24.69 2.56
C ALA A 27 -13.02 -25.86 1.74
N GLY A 28 -12.70 -27.09 2.14
CA GLY A 28 -13.09 -28.31 1.41
C GLY A 28 -12.17 -28.69 0.25
N SER A 29 -11.10 -27.92 -0.01
CA SER A 29 -10.03 -28.33 -0.92
C SER A 29 -8.91 -29.08 -0.20
N ASN A 30 -8.05 -29.76 -0.97
CA ASN A 30 -6.82 -30.40 -0.45
C ASN A 30 -5.65 -29.41 -0.31
N VAL A 31 -5.89 -28.11 -0.46
CA VAL A 31 -4.85 -27.09 -0.40
C VAL A 31 -4.55 -26.77 1.07
N ARG A 32 -3.42 -27.30 1.56
CA ARG A 32 -2.86 -26.90 2.86
C ARG A 32 -2.26 -25.51 2.80
N ILE A 33 -2.77 -24.62 3.64
CA ILE A 33 -2.32 -23.23 3.80
C ILE A 33 -1.77 -23.09 5.21
N GLU A 34 -0.62 -22.44 5.34
CA GLU A 34 -0.02 -22.17 6.65
C GLU A 34 0.48 -20.74 6.74
N ARG A 35 0.38 -20.17 7.93
CA ARG A 35 0.84 -18.81 8.22
C ARG A 35 2.19 -18.82 8.92
N PHE A 36 3.09 -17.96 8.47
CA PHE A 36 4.44 -17.80 9.01
C PHE A 36 4.63 -16.37 9.53
N THR A 37 4.79 -16.23 10.84
CA THR A 37 5.08 -14.95 11.51
C THR A 37 6.47 -14.93 12.14
N GLY A 38 6.95 -13.75 12.54
CA GLY A 38 8.21 -13.61 13.28
C GLY A 38 8.21 -14.40 14.60
N ARG A 39 7.03 -14.57 15.24
CA ARG A 39 6.86 -15.45 16.42
C ARG A 39 6.95 -16.93 16.08
N SER A 40 6.52 -17.34 14.89
CA SER A 40 6.61 -18.73 14.42
C SER A 40 8.08 -19.18 14.31
N LYS A 41 9.02 -18.26 14.05
CA LYS A 41 10.47 -18.54 14.09
C LYS A 41 11.01 -18.89 15.49
N ARG A 42 10.39 -18.38 16.58
CA ARG A 42 10.87 -18.60 17.97
C ARG A 42 10.19 -19.76 18.68
N ALA A 43 8.92 -20.06 18.36
CA ALA A 43 8.13 -21.05 19.08
C ALA A 43 8.15 -22.47 18.49
N GLY A 44 8.74 -22.70 17.31
CA GLY A 44 8.70 -24.02 16.68
C GLY A 44 9.76 -24.27 15.61
N LYS A 45 10.98 -24.61 16.02
CA LYS A 45 11.91 -25.33 15.15
C LYS A 45 11.36 -26.74 14.91
N GLY A 46 10.72 -27.00 13.78
CA GLY A 46 10.38 -28.37 13.40
C GLY A 46 9.32 -28.50 12.32
N ALA A 47 8.06 -28.65 12.73
CA ALA A 47 7.06 -29.26 11.85
C ALA A 47 6.62 -28.38 10.67
N PRO A 48 6.23 -27.09 10.83
CA PRO A 48 5.74 -26.30 9.69
C PRO A 48 6.84 -25.98 8.67
N LEU A 49 8.05 -25.69 9.13
CA LEU A 49 9.19 -25.44 8.24
C LEU A 49 9.61 -26.70 7.48
N LYS A 50 9.63 -27.86 8.15
CA LYS A 50 9.87 -29.15 7.48
C LYS A 50 8.77 -29.49 6.49
N ALA A 51 7.50 -29.28 6.86
CA ALA A 51 6.36 -29.48 5.97
C ALA A 51 6.43 -28.56 4.73
N LEU A 52 6.93 -27.33 4.88
CA LEU A 52 7.17 -26.43 3.76
C LEU A 52 8.30 -26.93 2.85
N ALA A 53 9.43 -27.32 3.43
CA ALA A 53 10.58 -27.86 2.71
C ALA A 53 10.29 -29.21 2.03
N ASN A 54 9.36 -30.00 2.59
CA ASN A 54 8.89 -31.28 2.02
C ASN A 54 7.76 -31.11 0.99
N GLY A 55 7.22 -29.89 0.81
CA GLY A 55 6.15 -29.64 -0.15
C GLY A 55 4.74 -29.99 0.33
N GLU A 56 4.55 -30.26 1.63
CA GLU A 56 3.23 -30.56 2.21
C GLU A 56 2.36 -29.29 2.35
N ILE A 57 2.99 -28.12 2.47
CA ILE A 57 2.32 -26.83 2.52
C ILE A 57 2.27 -26.25 1.10
N HIS A 58 1.08 -26.00 0.59
CA HIS A 58 0.87 -25.53 -0.78
C HIS A 58 0.91 -24.01 -0.87
N ILE A 59 0.40 -23.31 0.15
CA ILE A 59 0.40 -21.84 0.22
C ILE A 59 0.99 -21.40 1.57
N ALA A 60 2.10 -20.67 1.51
CA ALA A 60 2.70 -20.02 2.68
C ALA A 60 2.28 -18.55 2.72
N VAL A 61 1.65 -18.11 3.80
CA VAL A 61 1.22 -16.71 3.99
C VAL A 61 2.05 -16.09 5.11
N GLY A 62 2.66 -14.93 4.89
CA GLY A 62 3.54 -14.34 5.89
C GLY A 62 4.07 -12.98 5.51
N THR A 63 5.01 -12.46 6.29
CA THR A 63 5.72 -11.22 5.95
C THR A 63 6.91 -11.50 5.03
N GLN A 64 7.70 -10.48 4.71
CA GLN A 64 8.97 -10.63 3.99
C GLN A 64 9.94 -11.66 4.62
N ALA A 65 9.70 -12.05 5.87
CA ALA A 65 10.41 -13.16 6.53
C ALA A 65 10.40 -14.46 5.71
N LEU A 66 9.34 -14.72 4.91
CA LEU A 66 9.21 -15.92 4.07
C LEU A 66 10.31 -16.10 3.02
N ILE A 67 10.96 -15.02 2.60
CA ILE A 67 11.99 -15.04 1.55
C ILE A 67 13.41 -15.02 2.15
N GLN A 68 13.54 -14.82 3.46
CA GLN A 68 14.84 -14.81 4.13
C GLN A 68 15.54 -16.17 4.06
N LYS A 69 16.85 -16.19 4.29
CA LYS A 69 17.71 -17.36 4.11
C LYS A 69 17.22 -18.63 4.83
N ASP A 70 16.62 -18.49 6.02
CA ASP A 70 16.24 -19.63 6.88
C ASP A 70 14.98 -20.40 6.44
N ILE A 71 14.31 -19.99 5.37
CA ILE A 71 13.06 -20.61 4.91
C ILE A 71 13.29 -21.26 3.54
N GLU A 72 12.99 -22.56 3.49
CA GLU A 72 13.15 -23.42 2.32
C GLU A 72 11.78 -23.91 1.83
N PHE A 73 11.60 -23.86 0.52
CA PHE A 73 10.45 -24.41 -0.20
C PHE A 73 10.92 -25.66 -0.93
N ALA A 74 10.03 -26.63 -1.15
CA ALA A 74 10.32 -27.77 -2.02
C ALA A 74 10.35 -27.33 -3.50
N ASN A 75 9.34 -26.55 -3.92
CA ASN A 75 9.18 -26.15 -5.31
C ASN A 75 8.32 -24.88 -5.43
N LEU A 76 8.94 -23.70 -5.30
CA LEU A 76 8.25 -22.41 -5.33
C LEU A 76 7.94 -21.98 -6.77
N GLY A 77 6.66 -21.85 -7.12
CA GLY A 77 6.23 -21.48 -8.47
C GLY A 77 5.73 -20.04 -8.61
N ILE A 78 5.20 -19.45 -7.54
CA ILE A 78 4.71 -18.06 -7.57
C ILE A 78 4.92 -17.36 -6.23
N VAL A 79 5.25 -16.07 -6.31
CA VAL A 79 5.33 -15.15 -5.17
C VAL A 79 4.38 -13.99 -5.43
N VAL A 80 3.36 -13.88 -4.57
CA VAL A 80 2.40 -12.78 -4.58
C VAL A 80 2.77 -11.81 -3.47
N ILE A 81 2.96 -10.53 -3.81
CA ILE A 81 3.37 -9.47 -2.89
C ILE A 81 2.24 -8.46 -2.79
N ASP A 82 1.81 -8.16 -1.57
CA ASP A 82 0.78 -7.16 -1.28
C ASP A 82 1.39 -5.88 -0.71
N GLU A 83 0.96 -4.71 -1.21
CA GLU A 83 1.23 -3.37 -0.68
C GLU A 83 2.72 -3.09 -0.39
N GLN A 84 3.55 -3.11 -1.43
CA GLN A 84 4.98 -2.83 -1.29
C GLN A 84 5.51 -1.79 -2.27
N HIS A 85 6.17 -0.78 -1.70
CA HIS A 85 6.79 0.33 -2.43
C HIS A 85 8.25 0.09 -2.81
N LYS A 86 8.89 -1.03 -2.41
CA LYS A 86 10.35 -1.23 -2.58
C LYS A 86 10.78 -2.70 -2.75
N LEU A 87 9.97 -3.53 -3.41
CA LEU A 87 10.29 -4.93 -3.67
C LEU A 87 10.66 -5.11 -5.14
N GLY A 88 11.92 -5.44 -5.40
CA GLY A 88 12.36 -5.63 -6.78
C GLY A 88 13.65 -6.41 -6.85
N VAL A 89 14.79 -5.78 -6.62
CA VAL A 89 16.08 -6.37 -7.03
C VAL A 89 16.63 -7.35 -5.99
N LEU A 90 16.71 -6.95 -4.72
CA LEU A 90 17.39 -7.71 -3.67
C LEU A 90 16.69 -9.04 -3.33
N GLN A 91 15.35 -9.06 -3.29
CA GLN A 91 14.61 -10.29 -2.99
C GLN A 91 14.55 -11.26 -4.18
N ARG A 92 14.49 -10.74 -5.42
CA ARG A 92 14.63 -11.58 -6.63
C ARG A 92 15.98 -12.27 -6.67
N SER A 93 17.06 -11.55 -6.36
CA SER A 93 18.40 -12.14 -6.20
C SER A 93 18.40 -13.24 -5.14
N THR A 94 17.80 -12.99 -3.97
CA THR A 94 17.78 -13.98 -2.87
C THR A 94 17.06 -15.28 -3.24
N LEU A 95 15.99 -15.21 -4.02
CA LEU A 95 15.28 -16.41 -4.51
C LEU A 95 16.03 -17.11 -5.64
N LYS A 96 16.66 -16.34 -6.54
CA LYS A 96 17.55 -16.87 -7.60
C LYS A 96 18.75 -17.60 -7.00
N ASP A 97 19.37 -17.05 -5.96
CA ASP A 97 20.49 -17.66 -5.23
C ASP A 97 20.10 -19.01 -4.58
N LYS A 98 18.80 -19.19 -4.25
CA LYS A 98 18.24 -20.45 -3.76
C LYS A 98 17.87 -21.44 -4.87
N GLY A 99 18.11 -21.09 -6.13
CA GLY A 99 17.76 -21.92 -7.30
C GLY A 99 16.30 -21.83 -7.74
N PHE A 100 15.51 -20.89 -7.20
CA PHE A 100 14.13 -20.68 -7.61
C PHE A 100 14.00 -19.56 -8.65
N ALA A 101 13.16 -19.79 -9.66
CA ALA A 101 12.73 -18.78 -10.62
C ALA A 101 11.19 -18.70 -10.66
N PRO A 102 10.53 -18.26 -9.57
CA PRO A 102 9.07 -18.23 -9.51
C PRO A 102 8.51 -17.07 -10.35
N HIS A 103 7.24 -17.17 -10.72
CA HIS A 103 6.48 -16.02 -11.22
C HIS A 103 6.25 -15.02 -10.09
N TYR A 104 6.24 -13.73 -10.41
CA TYR A 104 5.99 -12.66 -9.45
C TYR A 104 4.70 -11.92 -9.79
N LEU A 105 3.85 -11.74 -8.78
CA LEU A 105 2.68 -10.87 -8.87
C LEU A 105 2.79 -9.82 -7.77
N VAL A 106 2.97 -8.56 -8.15
CA VAL A 106 3.02 -7.43 -7.21
C VAL A 106 1.71 -6.67 -7.28
N MET A 107 1.08 -6.47 -6.12
CA MET A 107 -0.20 -5.78 -5.99
C MET A 107 0.00 -4.55 -5.10
N THR A 108 -0.66 -3.46 -5.44
CA THR A 108 -0.69 -2.23 -4.64
C THR A 108 -2.05 -1.58 -4.75
N ALA A 109 -2.59 -1.08 -3.64
CA ALA A 109 -3.78 -0.23 -3.69
C ALA A 109 -3.43 1.23 -3.92
N THR A 110 -2.16 1.62 -3.74
CA THR A 110 -1.75 2.98 -4.08
C THR A 110 -1.78 3.10 -5.59
N PRO A 111 -2.63 3.97 -6.14
CA PRO A 111 -2.65 4.19 -7.57
C PRO A 111 -1.27 4.76 -7.94
N ILE A 112 -0.48 3.98 -8.66
CA ILE A 112 0.76 4.47 -9.24
C ILE A 112 0.34 5.17 -10.53
N PRO A 113 0.77 6.42 -10.77
CA PRO A 113 0.54 7.06 -12.06
C PRO A 113 1.01 6.11 -13.15
N ARG A 114 0.16 5.85 -14.16
CA ARG A 114 0.48 4.93 -15.27
C ARG A 114 1.84 5.27 -15.90
N THR A 115 2.17 6.56 -15.86
CA THR A 115 3.42 7.20 -16.28
C THR A 115 4.65 6.66 -15.54
N LEU A 116 4.59 6.62 -14.20
CA LEU A 116 5.63 6.07 -13.33
C LEU A 116 5.69 4.55 -13.41
N ALA A 117 4.54 3.90 -13.60
CA ALA A 117 4.48 2.46 -13.81
C ALA A 117 5.32 2.05 -15.05
N LEU A 118 5.15 2.77 -16.15
CA LEU A 118 5.85 2.50 -17.42
C LEU A 118 7.36 2.81 -17.35
N SER A 119 7.78 3.83 -16.60
CA SER A 119 9.20 4.21 -16.53
C SER A 119 9.99 3.46 -15.46
N TYR A 120 9.40 3.18 -14.30
CA TYR A 120 10.11 2.60 -13.14
C TYR A 120 9.91 1.09 -13.01
N PHE A 121 8.78 0.57 -13.51
CA PHE A 121 8.45 -0.85 -13.51
C PHE A 121 8.48 -1.42 -14.93
N ALA A 122 9.33 -0.89 -15.81
CA ALA A 122 9.47 -1.35 -17.20
C ALA A 122 9.72 -2.87 -17.31
N ASP A 123 10.26 -3.50 -16.27
CA ASP A 123 10.45 -4.95 -16.14
C ASP A 123 9.17 -5.75 -15.79
N PHE A 124 8.03 -5.08 -15.57
CA PHE A 124 6.76 -5.70 -15.16
C PHE A 124 5.67 -5.50 -16.22
N ASP A 125 4.92 -6.56 -16.49
CA ASP A 125 3.63 -6.45 -17.16
C ASP A 125 2.62 -5.81 -16.20
N VAL A 126 2.24 -4.56 -16.47
CA VAL A 126 1.35 -3.77 -15.62
C VAL A 126 -0.10 -4.00 -16.04
N THR A 127 -0.91 -4.52 -15.13
CA THR A 127 -2.37 -4.58 -15.28
C THR A 127 -3.03 -3.63 -14.28
N ALA A 128 -4.00 -2.85 -14.76
CA ALA A 128 -4.80 -1.95 -13.94
C ALA A 128 -6.22 -2.52 -13.76
N ILE A 129 -6.77 -2.40 -12.56
CA ILE A 129 -8.18 -2.66 -12.26
C ILE A 129 -8.79 -1.31 -11.87
N ASP A 130 -9.60 -0.74 -12.76
CA ASP A 130 -10.20 0.59 -12.63
C ASP A 130 -11.70 0.54 -12.28
N GLU A 131 -12.31 -0.64 -12.33
CA GLU A 131 -13.71 -0.85 -11.95
C GLU A 131 -13.87 -1.16 -10.45
N LEU A 132 -14.96 -0.68 -9.86
CA LEU A 132 -15.34 -1.02 -8.49
C LEU A 132 -16.07 -2.37 -8.46
N PRO A 133 -15.90 -3.19 -7.41
CA PRO A 133 -16.70 -4.40 -7.23
C PRO A 133 -18.21 -4.11 -7.23
N PRO A 134 -19.05 -5.02 -7.74
CA PRO A 134 -20.50 -4.86 -7.72
C PRO A 134 -21.03 -4.58 -6.31
N GLY A 135 -21.94 -3.60 -6.19
CA GLY A 135 -22.54 -3.21 -4.90
C GLY A 135 -21.73 -2.23 -4.07
N ARG A 136 -20.51 -1.86 -4.48
CA ARG A 136 -19.72 -0.84 -3.79
C ARG A 136 -20.29 0.55 -4.02
N GLN A 137 -20.75 1.19 -2.96
CA GLN A 137 -21.27 2.56 -3.03
C GLN A 137 -20.12 3.59 -3.01
N PRO A 138 -20.23 4.68 -3.79
CA PRO A 138 -19.28 5.79 -3.71
C PRO A 138 -19.21 6.37 -2.30
N ILE A 139 -18.01 6.79 -1.90
CA ILE A 139 -17.79 7.42 -0.58
C ILE A 139 -18.03 8.92 -0.73
N GLU A 140 -19.02 9.44 -0.03
CA GLU A 140 -19.31 10.88 -0.02
C GLU A 140 -18.18 11.62 0.72
N THR A 141 -17.38 12.39 -0.03
CA THR A 141 -16.22 13.08 0.52
C THR A 141 -16.52 14.58 0.66
N LYS A 142 -16.33 15.13 1.86
CA LYS A 142 -16.57 16.56 2.16
C LYS A 142 -15.34 17.20 2.75
N TYR A 143 -14.99 18.36 2.22
CA TYR A 143 -14.01 19.27 2.83
C TYR A 143 -14.75 20.26 3.75
N LEU A 144 -14.35 20.30 5.02
CA LEU A 144 -14.95 21.08 6.08
C LEU A 144 -13.88 21.91 6.81
N ARG A 145 -14.25 23.12 7.25
CA ARG A 145 -13.43 23.96 8.13
C ARG A 145 -13.60 23.55 9.59
N TYR A 146 -12.66 23.91 10.47
CA TYR A 146 -12.74 23.49 11.88
C TYR A 146 -13.92 24.08 12.64
N ASN A 147 -14.46 25.23 12.22
CA ASN A 147 -15.71 25.74 12.78
C ASN A 147 -16.92 24.82 12.50
N GLN A 148 -16.83 23.93 11.52
CA GLN A 148 -17.83 22.89 11.20
C GLN A 148 -17.52 21.54 11.86
N ALA A 149 -16.39 21.40 12.57
CA ALA A 149 -16.03 20.17 13.26
C ALA A 149 -17.11 19.65 14.24
N PRO A 150 -17.82 20.49 15.02
CA PRO A 150 -18.91 20.01 15.86
C PRO A 150 -19.98 19.23 15.07
N ALA A 151 -20.38 19.75 13.91
CA ALA A 151 -21.37 19.08 13.05
C ALA A 151 -20.83 17.75 12.48
N ALA A 152 -19.54 17.68 12.15
CA ALA A 152 -18.90 16.43 11.73
C ALA A 152 -18.94 15.36 12.85
N TYR A 153 -18.67 15.75 14.10
CA TYR A 153 -18.72 14.83 15.24
C TYR A 153 -20.14 14.44 15.65
N ASP A 154 -21.12 15.33 15.50
CA ASP A 154 -22.54 14.99 15.67
C ASP A 154 -23.02 13.98 14.60
N PHE A 155 -22.49 14.09 13.38
CA PHE A 155 -22.72 13.10 12.35
C PHE A 155 -22.12 11.74 12.72
N VAL A 156 -20.88 11.70 13.23
CA VAL A 156 -20.27 10.47 13.76
C VAL A 156 -21.15 9.84 14.85
N ARG A 157 -21.65 10.63 15.80
CA ARG A 157 -22.58 10.15 16.84
C ARG A 157 -23.84 9.53 16.27
N THR A 158 -24.39 10.13 15.21
CA THR A 158 -25.60 9.61 14.55
C THR A 158 -25.33 8.24 13.91
N GLN A 159 -24.16 8.06 13.30
CA GLN A 159 -23.76 6.78 12.71
C GLN A 159 -23.51 5.71 13.78
N VAL A 160 -22.85 6.07 14.89
CA VAL A 160 -22.63 5.16 16.02
C VAL A 160 -23.94 4.73 16.68
N LYS A 161 -24.92 5.65 16.83
CA LYS A 161 -26.28 5.29 17.28
C LYS A 161 -26.97 4.28 16.36
N ALA A 162 -26.65 4.31 15.07
CA ALA A 162 -27.09 3.31 14.09
C ALA A 162 -26.24 2.03 14.11
N ARG A 163 -25.45 1.79 15.17
CA ARG A 163 -24.54 0.64 15.39
C ARG A 163 -23.40 0.53 14.38
N ARG A 164 -23.03 1.65 13.75
CA ARG A 164 -21.87 1.75 12.85
C ARG A 164 -20.65 2.25 13.60
N GLN A 165 -19.51 2.21 12.95
CA GLN A 165 -18.24 2.61 13.55
C GLN A 165 -17.57 3.72 12.76
N ALA A 166 -16.64 4.44 13.38
CA ALA A 166 -15.94 5.54 12.75
C ALA A 166 -14.43 5.54 13.04
N TYR A 167 -13.68 6.10 12.10
CA TYR A 167 -12.28 6.44 12.26
C TYR A 167 -12.13 7.95 12.47
N VAL A 168 -11.22 8.35 13.36
CA VAL A 168 -10.74 9.73 13.48
C VAL A 168 -9.23 9.70 13.31
N VAL A 169 -8.72 10.26 12.21
CA VAL A 169 -7.31 10.26 11.87
C VAL A 169 -6.72 11.61 12.21
N VAL A 170 -5.65 11.60 13.01
CA VAL A 170 -4.91 12.78 13.45
C VAL A 170 -3.50 12.71 12.85
N PRO A 171 -2.95 13.80 12.30
CA PRO A 171 -1.59 13.81 11.76
C PRO A 171 -0.56 13.53 12.86
N GLN A 172 0.57 12.94 12.45
CA GLN A 172 1.78 12.94 13.26
C GLN A 172 2.35 14.38 13.28
N ILE A 173 2.75 14.87 14.45
CA ILE A 173 3.31 16.22 14.59
C ILE A 173 4.81 16.05 14.87
N GLU A 174 5.64 16.24 13.85
CA GLU A 174 7.10 16.16 13.98
C GLU A 174 7.76 17.53 14.28
N GLU A 175 6.99 18.57 14.60
CA GLU A 175 7.58 19.87 14.97
C GLU A 175 7.91 19.93 16.46
N ASN A 176 9.21 20.12 16.76
CA ASN A 176 9.78 20.44 18.08
C ASN A 176 9.70 19.35 19.17
N GLY A 177 9.79 18.07 18.81
CA GLY A 177 9.96 16.99 19.80
C GLY A 177 8.70 16.66 20.60
N ILE A 178 7.52 17.09 20.13
CA ILE A 178 6.24 16.61 20.64
C ILE A 178 6.07 15.16 20.14
N ASP A 179 6.05 14.23 21.09
CA ASP A 179 5.80 12.82 20.83
C ASP A 179 4.45 12.65 20.12
N ASP A 180 4.36 11.94 18.99
CA ASP A 180 3.09 11.64 18.29
C ASP A 180 2.01 11.09 19.24
N ARG A 181 2.47 10.43 20.31
CA ARG A 181 1.66 9.93 21.42
C ARG A 181 0.89 11.05 22.11
N ALA A 182 1.51 12.20 22.34
CA ALA A 182 0.91 13.34 23.01
C ALA A 182 -0.22 13.96 22.18
N SER A 183 -0.03 14.09 20.86
CA SER A 183 -1.05 14.66 19.95
C SER A 183 -2.31 13.79 19.91
N VAL A 184 -2.16 12.50 19.63
CA VAL A 184 -3.29 11.56 19.55
C VAL A 184 -3.96 11.40 20.91
N LYS A 185 -3.17 11.30 21.99
CA LYS A 185 -3.70 11.14 23.35
C LYS A 185 -4.50 12.37 23.79
N ALA A 186 -3.95 13.58 23.60
CA ALA A 186 -4.66 14.81 23.93
C ALA A 186 -5.96 14.92 23.14
N ARG A 187 -5.93 14.57 21.84
CA ARG A 187 -7.13 14.61 21.00
C ARG A 187 -8.15 13.54 21.39
N PHE A 188 -7.70 12.34 21.73
CA PHE A 188 -8.52 11.27 22.26
C PHE A 188 -9.22 11.68 23.56
N GLU A 189 -8.48 12.27 24.52
CA GLU A 189 -9.03 12.75 25.79
C GLU A 189 -10.05 13.87 25.58
N GLU A 190 -9.76 14.81 24.66
CA GLU A 190 -10.70 15.87 24.32
C GLU A 190 -11.99 15.34 23.67
N LEU A 191 -11.87 14.46 22.68
CA LEU A 191 -13.03 13.87 22.00
C LEU A 191 -13.86 13.02 22.98
N SER A 192 -13.21 12.25 23.82
CA SER A 192 -13.84 11.40 24.85
C SER A 192 -14.56 12.23 25.92
N SER A 193 -14.03 13.40 26.29
CA SER A 193 -14.66 14.28 27.29
C SER A 193 -15.72 15.22 26.72
N LYS A 194 -15.67 15.54 25.42
CA LYS A 194 -16.56 16.50 24.75
C LYS A 194 -17.40 15.85 23.65
N SER A 195 -16.99 16.01 22.39
CA SER A 195 -17.83 15.76 21.21
C SER A 195 -18.31 14.32 21.08
N LEU A 196 -17.51 13.35 21.54
CA LEU A 196 -17.80 11.92 21.49
C LEU A 196 -18.02 11.32 22.89
N HIS A 197 -18.35 12.15 23.88
CA HIS A 197 -18.61 11.71 25.24
C HIS A 197 -19.67 10.60 25.33
N GLY A 198 -19.39 9.53 26.08
CA GLY A 198 -20.30 8.40 26.25
C GLY A 198 -20.29 7.37 25.12
N LEU A 199 -19.40 7.50 24.12
CA LEU A 199 -19.11 6.45 23.14
C LEU A 199 -17.88 5.64 23.58
N ARG A 200 -17.73 4.42 23.04
CA ARG A 200 -16.56 3.56 23.31
C ARG A 200 -15.44 3.94 22.35
N LEU A 201 -14.48 4.73 22.83
CA LEU A 201 -13.32 5.16 22.04
C LEU A 201 -12.10 4.30 22.36
N ALA A 202 -11.24 4.07 21.37
CA ALA A 202 -9.87 3.62 21.57
C ALA A 202 -8.90 4.50 20.77
N MET A 203 -7.62 4.49 21.16
CA MET A 203 -6.57 5.20 20.44
C MET A 203 -5.55 4.24 19.82
N MET A 204 -4.94 4.65 18.70
CA MET A 204 -3.86 3.90 18.04
C MET A 204 -2.76 4.79 17.47
N HIS A 205 -1.49 4.48 17.77
CA HIS A 205 -0.35 5.24 17.22
C HIS A 205 0.84 4.34 16.88
N GLY A 206 1.82 4.90 16.15
CA GLY A 206 2.92 4.12 15.53
C GLY A 206 3.84 3.46 16.54
N ARG A 207 4.04 4.14 17.67
CA ARG A 207 4.89 3.68 18.79
C ARG A 207 4.24 2.63 19.71
N MET A 208 2.98 2.24 19.47
CA MET A 208 2.36 1.19 20.29
C MET A 208 3.01 -0.17 19.99
N PRO A 209 3.21 -1.03 21.01
CA PRO A 209 3.57 -2.42 20.80
C PRO A 209 2.63 -3.10 19.81
N ALA A 210 3.17 -3.98 18.96
CA ALA A 210 2.38 -4.68 17.95
C ALA A 210 1.18 -5.45 18.55
N GLU A 211 1.39 -6.09 19.71
CA GLU A 211 0.34 -6.82 20.45
C GLU A 211 -0.83 -5.93 20.86
N GLU A 212 -0.53 -4.71 21.29
CA GLU A 212 -1.54 -3.76 21.74
C GLU A 212 -2.35 -3.23 20.54
N ARG A 213 -1.67 -2.90 19.43
CA ARG A 213 -2.34 -2.50 18.18
C ARG A 213 -3.25 -3.61 17.66
N GLU A 214 -2.76 -4.85 17.67
CA GLU A 214 -3.55 -6.02 17.28
C GLU A 214 -4.80 -6.18 18.14
N GLN A 215 -4.67 -6.01 19.45
CA GLN A 215 -5.80 -6.12 20.37
C GLN A 215 -6.86 -5.04 20.11
N VAL A 216 -6.43 -3.78 19.98
CA VAL A 216 -7.34 -2.67 19.67
C VAL A 216 -8.03 -2.88 18.32
N MET A 217 -7.32 -3.38 17.30
CA MET A 217 -7.93 -3.68 16.01
C MET A 217 -8.93 -4.85 16.07
N ARG A 218 -8.67 -5.88 16.88
CA ARG A 218 -9.62 -6.97 17.10
C ARG A 218 -10.89 -6.48 17.78
N GLU A 219 -10.76 -5.65 18.80
CA GLU A 219 -11.89 -5.03 19.51
C GLU A 219 -12.68 -4.06 18.64
N PHE A 220 -11.99 -3.29 17.79
CA PHE A 220 -12.66 -2.45 16.82
C PHE A 220 -13.39 -3.31 15.79
N ARG A 221 -12.77 -4.34 15.22
CA ARG A 221 -13.45 -5.22 14.26
C ARG A 221 -14.68 -5.95 14.85
N SER A 222 -14.66 -6.31 16.14
CA SER A 222 -15.79 -6.97 16.80
C SER A 222 -16.94 -6.03 17.17
N GLY A 223 -16.78 -4.72 16.99
CA GLY A 223 -17.74 -3.72 17.42
C GLY A 223 -17.71 -3.43 18.92
N ALA A 224 -16.64 -3.84 19.63
CA ALA A 224 -16.43 -3.47 21.03
C ALA A 224 -16.01 -2.00 21.19
N ILE A 225 -15.41 -1.42 20.16
CA ILE A 225 -15.05 0.01 20.06
C ILE A 225 -15.90 0.68 18.99
N ASP A 226 -16.52 1.81 19.30
CA ASP A 226 -17.34 2.58 18.38
C ASP A 226 -16.49 3.49 17.47
N VAL A 227 -15.47 4.14 18.04
CA VAL A 227 -14.63 5.10 17.34
C VAL A 227 -13.16 4.85 17.62
N LEU A 228 -12.37 4.68 16.56
CA LEU A 228 -10.92 4.54 16.63
C LEU A 228 -10.23 5.86 16.29
N VAL A 229 -9.54 6.46 17.26
CA VAL A 229 -8.72 7.66 17.07
C VAL A 229 -7.29 7.24 16.79
N ALA A 230 -6.74 7.54 15.62
CA ALA A 230 -5.40 7.05 15.27
C ALA A 230 -4.57 8.00 14.41
N THR A 231 -3.27 7.70 14.30
CA THR A 231 -2.42 8.30 13.27
C THR A 231 -2.51 7.55 11.94
N THR A 232 -1.64 7.90 10.99
CA THR A 232 -1.39 7.22 9.70
C THR A 232 -1.17 5.71 9.79
N VAL A 233 -1.03 5.12 10.98
CA VAL A 233 -0.84 3.68 11.18
C VAL A 233 -2.03 2.83 10.72
N ILE A 234 -3.23 3.42 10.59
CA ILE A 234 -4.38 2.75 9.97
C ILE A 234 -4.10 2.39 8.49
N GLU A 235 -3.11 3.02 7.84
CA GLU A 235 -2.73 2.76 6.44
C GLU A 235 -2.40 1.29 6.17
N VAL A 236 -2.16 0.43 7.18
CA VAL A 236 -1.88 -0.99 6.94
C VAL A 236 -3.05 -1.93 7.33
N GLY A 237 -3.88 -2.21 6.33
CA GLY A 237 -4.28 -3.58 6.01
C GLY A 237 -5.37 -4.27 6.85
N ILE A 238 -6.26 -3.56 7.55
CA ILE A 238 -7.43 -4.22 8.16
C ILE A 238 -8.72 -3.59 7.65
N ASP A 239 -9.61 -4.46 7.19
CA ASP A 239 -10.95 -4.13 6.73
C ASP A 239 -11.95 -4.21 7.88
N VAL A 240 -12.69 -3.12 8.12
CA VAL A 240 -13.80 -3.09 9.06
C VAL A 240 -15.05 -2.67 8.29
N PRO A 241 -15.85 -3.62 7.74
CA PRO A 241 -16.99 -3.30 6.88
C PRO A 241 -18.05 -2.42 7.54
N ASN A 242 -18.14 -2.46 8.88
CA ASN A 242 -19.08 -1.66 9.67
C ASN A 242 -18.58 -0.23 9.94
N ALA A 243 -17.35 0.11 9.55
CA ALA A 243 -16.84 1.48 9.62
C ALA A 243 -17.35 2.30 8.44
N THR A 244 -18.26 3.24 8.69
CA THR A 244 -18.94 4.02 7.66
C THR A 244 -18.50 5.48 7.61
N VAL A 245 -17.76 5.97 8.61
CA VAL A 245 -17.25 7.34 8.61
C VAL A 245 -15.77 7.36 8.91
N ILE A 246 -15.03 8.15 8.14
CA ILE A 246 -13.67 8.56 8.48
C ILE A 246 -13.62 10.08 8.57
N VAL A 247 -13.12 10.60 9.69
CA VAL A 247 -12.79 12.01 9.89
C VAL A 247 -11.28 12.13 9.83
N ILE A 248 -10.75 12.97 8.95
CA ILE A 248 -9.32 13.25 8.84
C ILE A 248 -9.08 14.68 9.31
N GLU A 249 -8.47 14.84 10.48
CA GLU A 249 -8.10 16.15 11.01
C GLU A 249 -6.82 16.67 10.37
N SER A 250 -6.71 17.99 10.23
CA SER A 250 -5.59 18.67 9.58
C SER A 250 -5.23 18.01 8.25
N ALA A 251 -6.24 17.77 7.41
CA ALA A 251 -6.11 17.00 6.18
C ALA A 251 -5.05 17.56 5.22
N GLU A 252 -4.72 18.85 5.33
CA GLU A 252 -3.64 19.52 4.58
C GLU A 252 -2.23 18.99 4.89
N ARG A 253 -2.05 18.27 6.01
CA ARG A 253 -0.77 17.67 6.37
C ARG A 253 -0.51 16.34 5.66
N PHE A 254 -1.51 15.78 4.99
CA PHE A 254 -1.41 14.47 4.33
C PHE A 254 -1.25 14.62 2.82
N GLY A 255 -0.43 13.76 2.22
CA GLY A 255 -0.35 13.62 0.76
C GLY A 255 -1.69 13.21 0.14
N LEU A 256 -1.92 13.54 -1.14
CA LEU A 256 -3.16 13.18 -1.82
C LEU A 256 -3.33 11.65 -1.90
N SER A 257 -2.23 10.94 -2.16
CA SER A 257 -2.15 9.48 -2.12
C SER A 257 -2.44 8.89 -0.73
N GLN A 258 -2.02 9.53 0.36
CA GLN A 258 -2.34 9.10 1.73
C GLN A 258 -3.81 9.33 2.06
N LEU A 259 -4.36 10.50 1.72
CA LEU A 259 -5.79 10.79 1.86
C LEU A 259 -6.65 9.76 1.12
N HIS A 260 -6.23 9.35 -0.09
CA HIS A 260 -6.89 8.31 -0.85
C HIS A 260 -6.92 6.96 -0.13
N GLN A 261 -5.78 6.53 0.41
CA GLN A 261 -5.70 5.28 1.18
C GLN A 261 -6.56 5.33 2.44
N LEU A 262 -6.55 6.45 3.17
CA LEU A 262 -7.38 6.68 4.34
C LEU A 262 -8.88 6.64 3.96
N ARG A 263 -9.29 7.31 2.89
CA ARG A 263 -10.67 7.22 2.36
C ARG A 263 -11.06 5.77 2.08
N GLY A 264 -10.17 4.97 1.51
CA GLY A 264 -10.39 3.55 1.21
C GLY A 264 -10.57 2.62 2.43
N ARG A 265 -10.43 3.14 3.65
CA ARG A 265 -10.69 2.41 4.91
C ARG A 265 -12.17 2.30 5.25
N VAL A 266 -13.02 3.11 4.62
CA VAL A 266 -14.49 3.02 4.71
C VAL A 266 -15.08 2.60 3.36
N GLY A 267 -16.40 2.37 3.30
CA GLY A 267 -17.07 1.99 2.04
C GLY A 267 -16.82 0.56 1.62
N ARG A 268 -16.72 -0.34 2.61
CA ARG A 268 -16.50 -1.79 2.43
C ARG A 268 -17.69 -2.66 2.84
N GLY A 269 -18.69 -2.06 3.49
CA GLY A 269 -19.99 -2.68 3.77
C GLY A 269 -21.10 -2.15 2.86
N GLU A 270 -22.33 -2.55 3.15
CA GLU A 270 -23.54 -2.18 2.38
C GLU A 270 -24.04 -0.75 2.67
N HIS A 271 -23.44 -0.08 3.67
CA HIS A 271 -23.89 1.23 4.12
C HIS A 271 -23.12 2.36 3.44
N SER A 272 -23.85 3.42 3.08
CA SER A 272 -23.26 4.67 2.59
C SER A 272 -22.19 5.17 3.55
N SER A 273 -21.01 5.44 2.99
CA SER A 273 -19.81 5.78 3.73
C SER A 273 -19.35 7.20 3.41
N HIS A 274 -18.76 7.86 4.39
CA HIS A 274 -18.45 9.28 4.35
C HIS A 274 -16.99 9.52 4.74
N CYS A 275 -16.33 10.40 3.99
CA CYS A 275 -14.98 10.88 4.29
C CYS A 275 -15.04 12.38 4.56
N LEU A 276 -14.75 12.78 5.80
CA LEU A 276 -14.81 14.16 6.25
C LEU A 276 -13.39 14.69 6.44
N LEU A 277 -12.96 15.59 5.57
CA LEU A 277 -11.64 16.23 5.60
C LEU A 277 -11.78 17.53 6.39
N LEU A 278 -11.20 17.60 7.59
CA LEU A 278 -11.16 18.82 8.40
C LEU A 278 -9.84 19.55 8.17
N SER A 279 -9.91 20.80 7.72
CA SER A 279 -8.73 21.63 7.49
C SER A 279 -9.09 23.12 7.50
N ASP A 280 -8.18 23.94 8.04
CA ASP A 280 -8.20 25.40 7.88
C ASP A 280 -7.08 25.88 6.93
N ALA A 281 -6.72 25.04 5.95
CA ALA A 281 -5.68 25.37 4.97
C ALA A 281 -5.92 26.74 4.33
N ILE A 282 -4.84 27.52 4.31
CA ILE A 282 -4.80 28.85 3.69
C ILE A 282 -3.99 28.81 2.38
N ASN A 283 -3.07 27.85 2.23
CA ASN A 283 -2.28 27.67 1.01
C ASN A 283 -3.15 27.13 -0.12
N ASP A 284 -3.12 27.81 -1.28
CA ASP A 284 -3.82 27.43 -2.50
C ASP A 284 -3.49 26.00 -2.96
N GLU A 285 -2.24 25.54 -2.82
CA GLU A 285 -1.85 24.18 -3.18
C GLU A 285 -2.56 23.14 -2.30
N ALA A 286 -2.63 23.41 -0.99
CA ALA A 286 -3.31 22.53 -0.05
C ALA A 286 -4.83 22.52 -0.30
N ILE A 287 -5.43 23.67 -0.60
CA ILE A 287 -6.85 23.78 -0.94
C ILE A 287 -7.15 23.03 -2.25
N ALA A 288 -6.32 23.19 -3.28
CA ALA A 288 -6.46 22.49 -4.55
C ALA A 288 -6.42 20.98 -4.36
N ARG A 289 -5.47 20.47 -3.56
CA ARG A 289 -5.37 19.05 -3.22
C ARG A 289 -6.60 18.53 -2.46
N LEU A 290 -7.09 19.26 -1.46
CA LEU A 290 -8.28 18.86 -0.71
C LEU A 290 -9.54 18.89 -1.58
N THR A 291 -9.63 19.86 -2.49
CA THR A 291 -10.74 20.00 -3.44
C THR A 291 -10.72 18.83 -4.43
N ALA A 292 -9.57 18.51 -5.02
CA ALA A 292 -9.40 17.36 -5.92
C ALA A 292 -9.85 16.04 -5.27
N MET A 293 -9.57 15.87 -3.97
CA MET A 293 -10.00 14.70 -3.20
C MET A 293 -11.53 14.58 -3.07
N THR A 294 -12.27 15.68 -3.18
CA THR A 294 -13.76 15.71 -3.18
C THR A 294 -14.37 15.47 -4.56
N GLU A 295 -13.63 15.75 -5.63
CA GLU A 295 -14.13 15.71 -7.01
C GLU A 295 -14.06 14.33 -7.66
N THR A 296 -13.06 13.51 -7.30
CA THR A 296 -12.87 12.20 -7.92
C THR A 296 -12.75 11.08 -6.90
N SER A 297 -13.39 9.94 -7.19
CA SER A 297 -13.21 8.68 -6.48
C SER A 297 -12.14 7.78 -7.10
N SER A 298 -11.65 8.12 -8.30
CA SER A 298 -10.66 7.33 -9.04
C SER A 298 -9.29 7.47 -8.39
N GLY A 299 -8.70 6.34 -8.02
CA GLY A 299 -7.32 6.32 -7.55
C GLY A 299 -6.36 6.83 -8.62
N PHE A 300 -6.55 6.47 -9.89
CA PHE A 300 -5.67 6.85 -10.98
C PHE A 300 -5.63 8.37 -11.18
N ASP A 301 -6.79 9.03 -11.18
CA ASP A 301 -6.88 10.49 -11.33
C ASP A 301 -6.16 11.19 -10.17
N ILE A 302 -6.37 10.69 -8.95
CA ILE A 302 -5.71 11.17 -7.73
C ILE A 302 -4.20 11.01 -7.85
N ALA A 303 -3.70 9.90 -8.38
CA ALA A 303 -2.28 9.69 -8.57
C ALA A 303 -1.68 10.65 -9.61
N GLU A 304 -2.37 10.85 -10.73
CA GLU A 304 -1.93 11.81 -11.76
C GLU A 304 -1.93 13.25 -11.24
N MET A 305 -2.94 13.63 -10.45
CA MET A 305 -2.99 14.92 -9.78
C MET A 305 -1.87 15.07 -8.74
N ASP A 306 -1.59 14.03 -7.94
CA ASP A 306 -0.48 14.05 -6.94
C ASP A 306 0.88 14.22 -7.64
N LEU A 307 1.08 13.56 -8.78
CA LEU A 307 2.29 13.71 -9.60
C LEU A 307 2.43 15.13 -10.17
N LYS A 308 1.34 15.71 -10.68
CA LYS A 308 1.32 17.08 -11.21
C LYS A 308 1.58 18.12 -10.13
N LEU A 309 1.01 17.95 -8.94
CA LEU A 309 1.14 18.88 -7.82
C LEU A 309 2.53 18.82 -7.17
N ARG A 310 3.08 17.62 -6.92
CA ARG A 310 4.39 17.44 -6.27
C ARG A 310 5.59 17.67 -7.21
N GLY A 311 5.35 17.56 -8.51
CA GLY A 311 6.41 17.46 -9.51
C GLY A 311 7.16 16.12 -9.43
N PRO A 312 7.77 15.66 -10.54
CA PRO A 312 8.42 14.35 -10.60
C PRO A 312 9.54 14.20 -9.56
N GLY A 313 10.29 15.27 -9.26
CA GLY A 313 11.50 15.26 -8.43
C GLY A 313 11.37 14.78 -6.97
N GLN A 314 10.21 14.95 -6.30
CA GLN A 314 10.04 14.54 -4.90
C GLN A 314 9.59 13.08 -4.74
N PHE A 315 8.93 12.49 -5.73
CA PHE A 315 8.58 11.06 -5.72
C PHE A 315 9.84 10.18 -5.72
N PHE A 316 10.95 10.71 -6.26
CA PHE A 316 12.25 10.04 -6.32
C PHE A 316 13.06 10.06 -5.02
N GLY A 317 12.50 10.54 -3.90
CA GLY A 317 13.08 10.45 -2.56
C GLY A 317 14.58 10.77 -2.47
N THR A 318 14.93 12.03 -2.17
CA THR A 318 16.31 12.46 -1.88
C THR A 318 17.37 11.94 -2.85
N ARG A 319 17.62 12.67 -3.96
CA ARG A 319 18.83 12.57 -4.80
C ARG A 319 19.45 11.17 -4.84
N GLN A 320 18.70 10.17 -5.30
CA GLN A 320 19.31 8.87 -5.55
C GLN A 320 20.02 8.92 -6.89
N HIS A 321 21.35 9.01 -6.80
CA HIS A 321 22.30 8.80 -7.87
C HIS A 321 21.95 7.54 -8.67
N GLY A 322 21.56 7.70 -9.94
CA GLY A 322 21.42 6.55 -10.85
C GLY A 322 20.58 6.81 -12.09
N LEU A 323 19.55 7.66 -12.02
CA LEU A 323 18.78 8.04 -13.20
C LEU A 323 19.35 9.35 -13.78
N PRO A 324 19.92 9.33 -15.00
CA PRO A 324 20.39 10.56 -15.64
C PRO A 324 19.19 11.46 -15.95
N GLU A 325 19.26 12.71 -15.49
CA GLU A 325 18.27 13.74 -15.86
C GLU A 325 18.09 13.76 -17.38
N LEU A 326 16.84 13.56 -17.83
CA LEU A 326 16.53 13.69 -19.25
C LEU A 326 16.70 15.16 -19.64
N LYS A 327 17.55 15.42 -20.63
CA LYS A 327 17.92 16.79 -21.03
C LYS A 327 16.79 17.58 -21.69
N LEU A 328 15.80 16.89 -22.25
CA LEU A 328 14.77 17.45 -23.13
C LEU A 328 13.34 17.02 -22.77
N ALA A 329 13.18 15.81 -22.23
CA ALA A 329 11.86 15.21 -22.02
C ALA A 329 11.45 15.28 -20.55
N ASP A 330 10.23 15.77 -20.32
CA ASP A 330 9.56 15.61 -19.04
C ASP A 330 8.66 14.37 -19.10
N ILE A 331 9.10 13.30 -18.45
CA ILE A 331 8.38 12.01 -18.37
C ILE A 331 6.95 12.21 -17.86
N SER A 332 6.70 13.24 -17.04
CA SER A 332 5.36 13.50 -16.51
C SER A 332 4.40 14.09 -17.54
N GLN A 333 4.90 14.74 -18.59
CA GLN A 333 4.09 15.40 -19.63
C GLN A 333 4.07 14.66 -20.96
N GLU A 334 5.10 13.86 -21.27
CA GLU A 334 5.29 13.24 -22.59
C GLU A 334 5.02 11.71 -22.57
N LEU A 335 3.83 11.33 -22.11
CA LEU A 335 3.47 9.93 -21.84
C LEU A 335 3.39 9.06 -23.08
N ASP A 336 2.82 9.59 -24.15
CA ASP A 336 2.65 8.82 -25.37
C ASP A 336 4.01 8.63 -26.07
N LEU A 337 4.94 9.58 -25.89
CA LEU A 337 6.31 9.44 -26.37
C LEU A 337 7.07 8.34 -25.60
N LEU A 338 6.88 8.25 -24.27
CA LEU A 338 7.50 7.22 -23.46
C LEU A 338 6.99 5.81 -23.82
N LYS A 339 5.69 5.66 -24.09
CA LYS A 339 5.12 4.37 -24.54
C LYS A 339 5.73 3.93 -25.87
N VAL A 340 5.79 4.83 -26.85
CA VAL A 340 6.39 4.54 -28.16
C VAL A 340 7.86 4.13 -28.00
N ALA A 341 8.64 4.89 -27.23
CA ALA A 341 10.05 4.57 -26.98
C ALA A 341 10.25 3.20 -26.30
N ARG A 342 9.34 2.80 -25.40
CA ARG A 342 9.36 1.48 -24.76
C ARG A 342 9.03 0.38 -25.77
N ASP A 343 7.97 0.56 -26.54
CA ASP A 343 7.52 -0.45 -27.51
C ASP A 343 8.60 -0.68 -28.58
N ASP A 344 9.26 0.39 -29.07
CA ASP A 344 10.42 0.33 -29.96
C ASP A 344 11.59 -0.44 -29.32
N ALA A 345 11.88 -0.18 -28.04
CA ALA A 345 12.94 -0.86 -27.31
C ALA A 345 12.64 -2.36 -27.12
N THR A 346 11.40 -2.72 -26.81
CA THR A 346 10.97 -4.11 -26.67
C THR A 346 11.09 -4.85 -28.00
N GLU A 347 10.58 -4.28 -29.09
CA GLU A 347 10.70 -4.89 -30.43
C GLU A 347 12.17 -5.09 -30.82
N LEU A 348 13.02 -4.11 -30.53
CA LEU A 348 14.44 -4.19 -30.81
C LEU A 348 15.14 -5.29 -29.99
N LEU A 349 14.78 -5.45 -28.72
CA LEU A 349 15.33 -6.50 -27.84
C LEU A 349 14.80 -7.89 -28.19
N GLU A 350 13.58 -8.04 -28.70
CA GLU A 350 13.09 -9.33 -29.21
C GLU A 350 13.92 -9.80 -30.42
N GLN A 351 14.36 -8.87 -31.27
CA GLN A 351 15.15 -9.17 -32.45
C GLN A 351 16.66 -9.31 -32.17
N ASP A 352 17.18 -8.55 -31.21
CA ASP A 352 18.59 -8.53 -30.84
C ASP A 352 18.76 -8.32 -29.32
N PRO A 353 18.51 -9.36 -28.50
CA PRO A 353 18.50 -9.25 -27.04
C PRO A 353 19.79 -8.72 -26.42
N ASP A 354 20.92 -8.98 -27.08
CA ASP A 354 22.25 -8.58 -26.63
C ASP A 354 22.78 -7.31 -27.32
N LEU A 355 21.99 -6.69 -28.20
CA LEU A 355 22.40 -5.55 -29.03
C LEU A 355 23.70 -5.81 -29.81
N ARG A 356 23.89 -7.03 -30.32
CA ARG A 356 25.13 -7.48 -30.99
C ARG A 356 25.15 -7.20 -32.48
N ARG A 357 24.01 -6.87 -33.10
CA ARG A 357 23.96 -6.56 -34.53
C ARG A 357 24.81 -5.32 -34.83
N PRO A 358 25.51 -5.28 -35.98
CA PRO A 358 26.34 -4.14 -36.35
C PRO A 358 25.59 -2.79 -36.34
N THR A 359 24.29 -2.81 -36.68
CA THR A 359 23.41 -1.64 -36.67
C THR A 359 23.17 -1.08 -35.26
N HIS A 360 23.20 -1.91 -34.23
CA HIS A 360 22.92 -1.51 -32.84
C HIS A 360 24.18 -1.16 -32.03
N LYS A 361 25.36 -1.24 -32.64
CA LYS A 361 26.65 -1.00 -31.96
C LYS A 361 26.71 0.36 -31.26
N HIS A 362 26.21 1.43 -31.90
CA HIS A 362 26.23 2.77 -31.33
C HIS A 362 25.24 2.92 -30.17
N LEU A 363 24.07 2.29 -30.27
CA LEU A 363 23.07 2.27 -29.19
C LEU A 363 23.62 1.52 -27.97
N ARG A 364 24.23 0.36 -28.18
CA ARG A 364 24.91 -0.41 -27.13
C ARG A 364 26.00 0.40 -26.44
N GLN A 365 26.83 1.10 -27.21
CA GLN A 365 27.87 1.97 -26.64
C GLN A 365 27.27 3.11 -25.82
N ALA A 366 26.23 3.79 -26.33
CA ALA A 366 25.55 4.86 -25.60
C ALA A 366 24.90 4.37 -24.29
N LEU A 367 24.36 3.15 -24.26
CA LEU A 367 23.82 2.55 -23.04
C LEU A 367 24.94 2.25 -22.02
N ILE A 368 26.06 1.68 -22.46
CA ILE A 368 27.22 1.42 -21.60
C ILE A 368 27.79 2.73 -21.06
N ASP A 369 27.94 3.75 -21.90
CA ASP A 369 28.49 5.05 -21.50
C ASP A 369 27.58 5.77 -20.50
N ARG A 370 26.25 5.62 -20.65
CA ARG A 370 25.26 6.33 -19.84
C ARG A 370 24.92 5.64 -18.52
N PHE A 371 24.96 4.31 -18.50
CA PHE A 371 24.48 3.53 -17.35
C PHE A 371 25.54 2.59 -16.74
N GLY A 372 26.70 2.40 -17.37
CA GLY A 372 27.84 1.68 -16.81
C GLY A 372 27.49 0.35 -16.13
N ASP A 373 28.02 0.15 -14.92
CA ASP A 373 27.79 -1.04 -14.07
C ASP A 373 26.40 -1.08 -13.38
N SER A 374 25.58 -0.03 -13.55
CA SER A 374 24.26 0.07 -12.88
C SER A 374 23.14 -0.65 -13.62
N ILE A 375 23.35 -1.01 -14.90
CA ILE A 375 22.53 -2.00 -15.59
C ILE A 375 23.29 -3.32 -15.51
N PRO A 376 22.76 -4.36 -14.85
CA PRO A 376 23.23 -5.70 -15.13
C PRO A 376 22.78 -6.05 -16.56
N LEU A 377 23.56 -5.61 -17.55
CA LEU A 377 23.53 -6.11 -18.93
C LEU A 377 23.82 -7.63 -18.99
N ALA A 378 24.10 -8.25 -17.82
CA ALA A 378 24.44 -9.64 -17.61
C ALA A 378 23.29 -10.53 -17.10
N ASN A 379 22.03 -10.09 -17.13
CA ASN A 379 20.88 -10.95 -16.77
C ASN A 379 20.01 -11.40 -17.96
N VAL A 380 20.50 -11.24 -19.19
CA VAL A 380 20.03 -12.02 -20.35
C VAL A 380 20.87 -13.30 -20.40
N GLY A 381 20.51 -14.25 -19.54
CA GLY A 381 21.16 -15.53 -19.34
C GLY A 381 20.39 -16.39 -18.35
#